data_AF-A0A9C9W5Q6-F1
#
_entry.id   AF-A0A9C9W5Q6-F1
#
_cell.length_a   1.000
_cell.length_b   1.000
_cell.length_c   1.000
_cell.angle_alpha   90.00
_cell.angle_beta   90.00
_cell.angle_gamma   90.00
#
_symmetry.space_group_name_H-M   'P 1'
#
loop_
_entity.id
_entity.type
_entity.pdbx_description
1 polymer ?
#
loop_
_entity_poly.entity_id
_entity_poly.type
_entity_poly.pdbx_seq_one_letter_code
_entity_poly.pdbx_strand_id
1 'polypeptide(L)' 'MTDRKKEVRKEIEKIKRFNKHLVAGIEKLDSDEKPFCNFCGKTEEEVETLLAGADAYICNECVLITYKIITENIEQ' A
#
# COMPACT_ATOMS: atom_id res chain seq x y z
N MET A 1 -11.74 -41.59 -9.86
CA MET A 1 -12.78 -40.58 -9.49
C MET A 1 -12.36 -39.64 -8.34
N THR A 2 -11.31 -39.97 -7.57
CA THR A 2 -10.81 -39.22 -6.42
C THR A 2 -9.92 -38.02 -6.76
N ASP A 3 -9.25 -38.04 -7.91
CA ASP A 3 -8.24 -37.00 -8.23
C ASP A 3 -8.85 -35.74 -8.80
N ARG A 4 -9.89 -35.86 -9.63
CA ARG A 4 -10.63 -34.70 -10.16
C ARG A 4 -11.29 -33.88 -9.05
N LYS A 5 -11.79 -34.54 -8.00
CA LYS A 5 -12.35 -33.87 -6.81
C LYS A 5 -11.26 -33.13 -6.01
N LYS A 6 -10.05 -33.69 -5.93
CA LYS A 6 -8.91 -33.04 -5.26
C LYS A 6 -8.45 -31.79 -6.03
N GLU A 7 -8.41 -31.87 -7.35
CA GLU A 7 -7.99 -30.76 -8.20
C GLU A 7 -8.99 -29.60 -8.16
N VAL A 8 -10.28 -29.89 -8.30
CA VAL A 8 -11.35 -28.88 -8.13
C VAL A 8 -11.31 -28.25 -6.74
N ARG A 9 -11.02 -29.04 -5.68
CA ARG A 9 -10.86 -28.49 -4.32
C ARG A 9 -9.68 -27.54 -4.21
N LYS A 10 -8.54 -27.83 -4.85
CA LYS A 10 -7.38 -26.93 -4.88
C LYS A 10 -7.71 -25.61 -5.59
N GLU A 11 -8.43 -25.66 -6.70
CA GLU A 11 -8.87 -24.45 -7.43
C GLU A 11 -9.85 -23.62 -6.59
N ILE A 12 -10.81 -24.27 -5.91
CA ILE A 12 -11.73 -23.59 -4.98
C ILE A 12 -10.96 -22.90 -3.84
N GLU A 13 -9.93 -23.54 -3.28
CA GLU A 13 -9.11 -22.93 -2.23
C GLU A 13 -8.28 -21.74 -2.74
N LYS A 14 -7.80 -21.78 -3.99
CA LYS A 14 -7.14 -20.63 -4.63
C LYS A 14 -8.11 -19.44 -4.79
N ILE A 15 -9.32 -19.70 -5.28
CA ILE A 15 -10.37 -18.68 -5.44
C ILE A 15 -10.77 -18.09 -4.08
N LYS A 16 -10.93 -18.92 -3.05
CA LYS A 16 -11.19 -18.46 -1.68
C LYS A 16 -10.07 -17.59 -1.13
N ARG A 17 -8.81 -17.96 -1.34
CA ARG A 17 -7.66 -17.16 -0.91
C ARG A 17 -7.64 -15.80 -1.61
N PHE A 18 -7.87 -15.77 -2.92
CA PHE A 18 -7.96 -14.54 -3.69
C PHE A 18 -9.11 -13.64 -3.22
N ASN A 19 -10.31 -14.20 -3.03
CA ASN A 19 -11.46 -13.46 -2.52
C ASN A 19 -11.27 -12.98 -1.07
N LYS A 20 -10.53 -13.73 -0.25
CA LYS A 20 -10.15 -13.29 1.10
C LYS A 20 -9.29 -12.02 1.07
N HIS A 21 -8.32 -11.94 0.15
CA HIS A 21 -7.49 -10.74 0.01
C HIS A 21 -8.30 -9.52 -0.50
N LEU A 22 -9.31 -9.75 -1.33
CA LEU A 22 -10.22 -8.69 -1.79
C LEU A 22 -11.12 -8.15 -0.67
N VAL A 23 -11.68 -9.03 0.18
CA VAL A 23 -12.50 -8.62 1.34
C VAL A 23 -11.62 -7.95 2.42
N ALA A 24 -10.38 -8.41 2.61
CA ALA A 24 -9.42 -7.76 3.50
C ALA A 24 -9.07 -6.31 3.09
N GLY A 25 -9.28 -5.93 1.83
CA GLY A 25 -9.17 -4.54 1.39
C GLY A 25 -10.28 -3.62 1.91
N ILE A 26 -11.43 -4.19 2.32
CA ILE A 26 -12.58 -3.47 2.90
C ILE A 26 -12.47 -3.43 4.44
N GLU A 27 -11.73 -4.36 5.05
CA GLU A 27 -11.51 -4.44 6.51
C GLU A 27 -10.20 -3.79 7.00
N LYS A 28 -9.59 -2.86 6.24
CA LYS A 28 -8.38 -2.12 6.67
C LYS A 28 -8.67 -1.08 7.77
N LEU A 29 -9.27 -1.52 8.87
CA LEU A 29 -9.35 -0.77 10.14
C LEU A 29 -8.39 -1.31 11.20
N ASP A 30 -7.76 -2.47 10.99
CA ASP A 30 -6.74 -3.02 11.88
C ASP A 30 -5.63 -3.71 11.07
N SER A 31 -4.55 -3.00 10.75
CA SER A 31 -3.31 -3.65 10.31
C SER A 31 -2.10 -2.92 10.87
N ASP A 32 -1.26 -3.65 11.61
CA ASP A 32 0.13 -3.32 12.00
C ASP A 32 1.07 -3.03 10.80
N GLU A 33 0.52 -2.69 9.63
CA GLU A 33 1.30 -2.24 8.48
C GLU A 33 1.76 -0.80 8.80
N LYS A 34 3.02 -0.68 9.24
CA LYS A 34 3.59 0.61 9.62
C LYS A 34 3.43 1.62 8.49
N PRO A 35 2.90 2.82 8.78
CA PRO A 35 2.76 3.84 7.75
C PRO A 35 4.14 4.18 7.17
N PHE A 36 4.20 4.25 5.84
CA PHE A 36 5.43 4.53 5.10
C PHE A 36 5.17 5.54 3.98
N CYS A 37 6.17 6.36 3.68
CA CYS A 37 6.10 7.35 2.61
C CYS A 37 5.95 6.65 1.25
N ASN A 38 4.90 6.97 0.49
CA ASN A 38 4.66 6.38 -0.82
C ASN A 38 5.72 6.77 -1.89
N PHE A 39 6.54 7.78 -1.62
CA PHE A 39 7.54 8.29 -2.57
C PHE A 39 8.92 7.68 -2.36
N CYS A 40 9.39 7.56 -1.11
CA CYS A 40 10.72 7.07 -0.80
C CYS A 40 10.75 5.72 -0.07
N GLY A 41 9.59 5.23 0.41
CA GLY A 41 9.47 3.95 1.11
C GLY A 41 9.90 3.97 2.58
N LYS A 42 10.38 5.10 3.11
CA LYS A 42 10.76 5.23 4.53
C LYS A 42 9.55 5.12 5.45
N THR A 43 9.70 4.46 6.59
CA THR A 43 8.67 4.39 7.64
C THR A 43 8.59 5.68 8.45
N GLU A 44 7.55 5.81 9.27
CA GLU A 44 7.40 6.94 10.19
C GLU A 44 8.61 7.12 11.13
N GLU A 45 9.27 6.03 11.56
CA GLU A 45 10.46 6.12 12.43
C GLU A 45 11.73 6.58 11.71
N GLU A 46 11.75 6.52 10.37
CA GLU A 46 12.90 6.88 9.54
C GLU A 46 12.85 8.34 9.05
N VAL A 47 11.78 9.08 9.36
CA VAL A 47 11.56 10.46 8.92
C VAL A 47 11.14 11.35 10.09
N GLU A 48 11.43 12.66 9.99
CA GLU A 48 11.03 13.62 11.01
C GLU A 48 9.51 13.84 11.03
N THR A 49 8.87 13.78 9.87
CA THR A 49 7.42 13.94 9.77
C THR A 49 6.89 13.12 8.61
N LEU A 50 5.84 12.35 8.87
CA LEU A 50 5.05 11.63 7.88
C LEU A 50 3.62 12.18 7.87
N LEU A 51 3.21 12.78 6.76
CA LEU A 51 1.88 13.36 6.59
C LEU A 51 0.93 12.33 6.00
N ALA A 52 -0.20 12.08 6.67
CA ALA A 52 -1.27 11.21 6.20
C ALA A 52 -2.29 11.98 5.34
N GLY A 53 -2.58 11.45 4.15
CA GLY A 53 -3.71 11.82 3.29
C GLY A 53 -4.81 10.75 3.33
N ALA A 54 -5.81 10.86 2.43
CA ALA A 54 -6.93 9.91 2.39
C ALA A 54 -6.48 8.46 2.15
N ASP A 55 -5.60 8.24 1.17
CA ASP A 55 -5.12 6.91 0.76
C ASP A 55 -3.58 6.85 0.59
N ALA A 56 -2.86 7.86 1.09
CA ALA A 56 -1.41 7.99 0.87
C ALA A 56 -0.71 8.72 2.02
N TYR A 57 0.59 8.52 2.13
CA TYR A 57 1.49 9.16 3.08
C TYR A 57 2.69 9.78 2.34
N ILE A 58 3.12 10.96 2.79
CA ILE A 58 4.30 11.65 2.25
C ILE A 58 5.15 12.23 3.38
N CYS A 59 6.47 12.06 3.33
CA CYS A 59 7.36 12.61 4.34
C CYS A 59 7.85 14.04 4.01
N ASN A 60 8.37 14.73 5.02
CA ASN A 60 8.92 16.08 4.91
C ASN A 60 9.99 16.22 3.80
N GLU A 61 10.92 15.25 3.69
CA GLU A 61 11.96 15.26 2.66
C GLU A 61 11.36 15.23 1.24
N CYS A 62 10.38 14.35 1.02
CA CYS A 62 9.73 14.23 -0.29
C CYS A 62 8.91 15.47 -0.63
N VAL A 63 8.22 16.10 0.33
CA VAL A 63 7.54 17.38 0.13
C VAL A 63 8.52 18.44 -0.35
N LEU A 64 9.69 18.57 0.28
CA LEU A 64 10.70 19.57 -0.11
C LEU A 64 11.25 19.34 -1.52
N ILE A 65 11.57 18.08 -1.86
CA ILE A 65 12.08 17.72 -3.19
C ILE A 65 11.01 18.02 -4.25
N THR A 66 9.78 17.56 -4.05
CA THR A 66 8.68 17.78 -4.99
C THR A 66 8.34 19.26 -5.12
N TYR A 67 8.31 20.00 -4.01
CA TYR A 67 8.11 21.45 -4.02
C TYR A 67 9.17 22.15 -4.86
N LYS A 68 10.46 21.84 -4.63
CA LYS A 68 11.57 22.42 -5.40
C LYS A 68 11.41 22.16 -6.91
N ILE A 69 11.12 20.92 -7.30
CA ILE A 69 10.90 20.55 -8.71
C ILE A 69 9.72 21.35 -9.29
N ILE A 70 8.62 21.49 -8.55
CA ILE A 70 7.45 22.23 -9.02
C ILE A 70 7.78 23.72 -9.17
N THR A 71 8.41 24.33 -8.17
CA THR A 71 8.70 25.77 -8.19
C THR A 71 9.76 26.15 -9.23
N GLU A 72 10.78 25.32 -9.44
CA GLU A 72 11.79 25.54 -10.49
C GLU A 72 11.18 25.49 -11.89
N ASN A 73 10.07 24.76 -12.07
CA ASN A 73 9.35 24.65 -13.35
C ASN A 73 8.29 25.74 -13.56
N ILE A 74 7.91 26.51 -12.53
CA ILE A 74 6.91 27.58 -12.62
C ILE A 74 7.55 28.92 -13.01
N GLU A 75 8.86 29.08 -12.81
CA GLU A 75 9.60 30.32 -13.12
C GLU A 75 10.23 30.33 -14.53
N GLN A 76 9.65 29.61 -15.50
CA GLN A 76 10.06 29.68 -16.93
C GLN A 76 8.98 30.25 -17.84
#